data_AF-A0A288DFY6-F1
#
_entry.id   AF-A0A288DFY6-F1
#
_cell.length_a   1.000
_cell.length_b   1.000
_cell.length_c   1.000
_cell.angle_alpha   90.00
_cell.angle_beta   90.00
_cell.angle_gamma   90.00
#
_symmetry.space_group_name_H-M   'P 1'
#
loop_
_entity.id
_entity.type
_entity.pdbx_description
1 polymer ?
#
loop_
_entity_poly.entity_id
_entity_poly.type
_entity_poly.pdbx_seq_one_letter_code
_entity_poly.pdbx_strand_id
1 'polypeptide(L)'
;MLNKEEFLRLQKLAAISLSDQETVTLGTQLGNIVQFLGKLKDIESPLYDNGTVFHSLKPISGVCEYTDTQILFDNAKHEKIGNSIVVNSVIDN
;
A
#
# COMPACT_ATOMS: atom_id res chain seq x y z
N MET A 1 7.83 -4.80 22.00
CA MET A 1 6.47 -5.22 21.61
C MET A 1 5.78 -4.04 20.96
N LEU A 2 5.06 -4.24 19.85
CA LEU A 2 4.19 -3.20 19.31
C LEU A 2 3.12 -2.87 20.34
N ASN A 3 3.05 -1.61 20.78
CA ASN A 3 1.98 -1.16 21.66
C ASN A 3 0.70 -0.97 20.82
N LYS A 4 -0.45 -0.90 21.51
CA LYS A 4 -1.76 -0.77 20.87
C LYS A 4 -1.85 0.48 19.96
N GLU A 5 -1.23 1.57 20.39
CA GLU A 5 -1.21 2.83 19.66
C GLU A 5 -0.46 2.72 18.32
N GLU A 6 0.72 2.11 18.33
CA GLU A 6 1.53 1.90 17.12
C GLU A 6 0.83 0.94 16.16
N PHE A 7 0.16 -0.10 16.70
CA PHE A 7 -0.61 -1.01 15.87
C PHE A 7 -1.80 -0.32 15.19
N LEU A 8 -2.51 0.58 15.90
CA LEU A 8 -3.56 1.42 15.32
C LEU A 8 -3.02 2.41 14.29
N ARG A 9 -1.84 2.99 14.53
CA ARG A 9 -1.15 3.86 13.58
C ARG A 9 -0.85 3.13 12.28
N LEU A 10 -0.35 1.90 12.36
CA LEU A 10 -0.06 1.05 11.20
C LEU A 10 -1.33 0.68 10.42
N GLN A 11 -2.42 0.36 11.12
CA GLN A 11 -3.72 0.11 10.48
C GLN A 11 -4.19 1.32 9.65
N LYS A 12 -4.08 2.53 10.20
CA LYS A 12 -4.42 3.78 9.50
C LYS A 12 -3.54 4.01 8.27
N LEU A 13 -2.23 3.79 8.39
CA LEU A 13 -1.29 3.95 7.27
C LEU A 13 -1.56 2.96 6.14
N ALA A 14 -1.99 1.74 6.48
CA ALA A 14 -2.33 0.72 5.50
C ALA A 14 -3.77 0.85 4.95
N ALA A 15 -4.57 1.79 5.46
CA ALA A 15 -6.00 1.92 5.19
C ALA A 15 -6.78 0.61 5.45
N ILE A 16 -6.43 -0.11 6.53
CA ILE A 16 -7.07 -1.36 6.95
C ILE A 16 -7.88 -1.07 8.23
N SER A 17 -9.11 -1.58 8.26
CA SER A 17 -9.94 -1.62 9.47
C SER A 17 -10.06 -3.06 9.95
N LEU A 18 -9.68 -3.32 11.19
CA LEU A 18 -9.73 -4.65 11.81
C LEU A 18 -10.74 -4.65 12.94
N SER A 19 -11.43 -5.78 13.13
CA SER A 19 -12.18 -6.05 14.35
C SER A 19 -11.23 -6.22 15.56
N ASP A 20 -11.78 -6.18 16.77
CA ASP A 20 -11.00 -6.41 17.99
C ASP A 20 -10.30 -7.78 17.99
N GLN A 21 -10.99 -8.81 17.49
CA GLN A 21 -10.44 -10.17 17.43
C GLN A 21 -9.31 -10.30 16.40
N GLU A 22 -9.47 -9.68 15.22
CA GLU A 22 -8.43 -9.63 14.18
C GLU A 22 -7.22 -8.83 14.66
N THR A 23 -7.45 -7.74 15.39
CA THR A 23 -6.41 -6.91 15.99
C THR A 23 -5.51 -7.73 16.91
N VAL A 24 -6.09 -8.55 17.79
CA VAL A 24 -5.32 -9.41 18.70
C VAL A 24 -4.54 -10.48 17.93
N THR A 25 -5.21 -11.14 16.97
CA THR A 25 -4.62 -12.24 16.20
C THR A 25 -3.46 -11.74 15.34
N LEU A 26 -3.70 -10.70 14.55
CA LEU A 26 -2.71 -10.10 13.65
C LEU A 26 -1.59 -9.43 14.44
N GLY A 27 -1.90 -8.77 15.56
CA GLY A 27 -0.90 -8.18 16.45
C GLY A 27 0.08 -9.23 17.00
N THR A 28 -0.42 -10.41 17.37
CA THR A 28 0.42 -11.53 17.82
C THR A 28 1.31 -12.06 16.70
N GLN A 29 0.73 -12.28 15.52
CA GLN A 29 1.48 -12.74 14.34
C GLN A 29 2.56 -11.75 13.92
N LEU A 30 2.23 -10.44 13.88
CA LEU A 30 3.17 -9.38 13.57
C LEU A 30 4.31 -9.33 14.59
N GLY A 31 4.00 -9.49 15.88
CA GLY A 31 5.00 -9.57 16.94
C GLY A 31 6.00 -10.71 16.74
N ASN A 32 5.51 -11.89 16.37
CA ASN A 32 6.34 -13.05 16.08
C ASN A 32 7.24 -12.81 14.85
N ILE A 33 6.70 -12.20 13.80
CA ILE A 33 7.46 -11.85 12.59
C ILE A 33 8.56 -10.83 12.93
N VAL A 34 8.24 -9.76 13.66
CA VAL A 34 9.22 -8.74 14.06
C VAL A 34 10.32 -9.36 14.92
N GLN A 35 9.98 -10.27 15.83
CA GLN A 35 10.96 -10.99 16.64
C GLN A 35 11.85 -11.90 15.77
N PHE A 36 11.26 -12.60 14.80
CA PHE A 36 12.00 -13.43 13.85
C PHE A 36 12.97 -12.60 13.01
N LEU A 37 12.51 -11.48 12.42
CA LEU A 37 13.34 -10.57 11.64
C LEU A 37 14.43 -9.90 12.50
N GLY A 38 14.16 -9.68 13.78
CA GLY A 38 15.16 -9.18 14.73
C GLY A 38 16.41 -10.06 14.81
N LYS A 39 16.26 -11.39 14.67
CA LYS A 39 17.39 -12.34 14.64
C LYS A 39 18.26 -12.22 13.41
N LEU A 40 17.75 -11.62 12.33
CA LEU A 40 18.53 -11.39 11.10
C LEU A 40 19.52 -10.23 11.26
N LYS A 41 19.31 -9.33 12.23
CA LYS A 41 20.26 -8.23 12.50
C LYS A 41 21.62 -8.72 13.00
N ASP A 42 21.65 -9.92 13.57
CA ASP A 42 22.87 -10.54 14.08
C ASP A 42 23.69 -11.22 12.97
N ILE A 43 23.16 -11.28 11.74
CA ILE A 43 23.85 -11.81 10.57
C ILE A 43 24.56 -10.64 9.91
N GLU A 44 25.90 -10.65 9.88
CA GLU A 44 26.69 -9.68 9.12
C GLU A 44 26.28 -9.76 7.65
N SER A 45 25.55 -8.75 7.17
CA SER A 45 25.29 -8.59 5.75
C SER A 45 26.51 -7.91 5.12
N PRO A 46 27.16 -8.53 4.13
CA PRO A 46 28.12 -7.79 3.33
C PRO A 46 27.41 -6.59 2.69
N LEU A 47 28.08 -5.45 2.68
CA LEU A 47 27.65 -4.25 1.96
C LEU A 47 27.61 -4.59 0.47
N TYR A 48 26.44 -4.98 -0.03
CA TYR A 48 26.20 -5.02 -1.45
C TYR A 48 26.08 -3.57 -1.92
N ASP A 49 27.04 -3.15 -2.75
CA ASP A 49 26.93 -1.92 -3.50
C ASP A 49 25.72 -2.06 -4.42
N ASN A 50 24.63 -1.36 -4.09
CA ASN A 50 23.42 -1.32 -4.89
C ASN A 50 23.79 -0.58 -6.18
N GLY A 51 24.27 -1.35 -7.18
CA GLY A 51 24.76 -0.83 -8.44
C GLY A 51 23.87 0.27 -8.99
N THR A 52 24.50 1.30 -9.54
CA THR A 52 23.81 2.49 -10.04
C THR A 52 22.86 2.10 -11.16
N VAL A 53 21.55 2.22 -10.91
CA VAL A 53 20.53 1.97 -11.93
C VAL A 53 20.54 3.17 -12.87
N PHE A 54 21.06 2.99 -14.09
CA PHE A 54 20.92 3.99 -15.14
C PHE A 54 19.45 4.09 -15.54
N HIS A 55 18.79 5.19 -15.15
CA HIS A 55 17.43 5.46 -15.56
C HIS A 55 17.39 5.86 -17.03
N SER A 56 16.66 5.10 -17.84
CA SER A 56 16.35 5.47 -19.21
C SER A 56 15.39 6.66 -19.20
N LEU A 57 15.77 7.75 -19.88
CA LEU A 57 14.87 8.89 -20.07
C LEU A 57 13.74 8.49 -21.03
N LYS A 58 12.50 8.72 -20.62
CA LYS A 58 11.36 8.54 -21.53
C LYS A 58 11.35 9.70 -22.53
N PRO A 59 11.45 9.46 -23.84
CA PRO A 59 11.35 10.52 -24.84
C PRO A 59 9.97 11.18 -24.75
N ILE A 60 9.88 12.45 -25.15
CA ILE A 60 8.60 13.16 -25.26
C ILE A 60 7.84 12.56 -26.45
N SER A 61 7.18 11.44 -26.25
CA SER A 61 6.14 10.95 -27.15
C SER A 61 4.92 11.87 -27.01
N GLY A 62 4.31 12.27 -28.12
CA GLY A 62 3.12 13.11 -28.16
C GLY A 62 1.93 12.54 -27.38
N VAL A 63 0.80 13.26 -27.42
CA VAL A 63 -0.45 12.89 -26.72
C VAL A 63 -0.84 11.45 -27.08
N CYS A 64 -0.85 10.56 -26.08
CA CYS A 64 -1.47 9.25 -26.21
C CYS A 64 -2.98 9.43 -26.10
N GLU A 65 -3.71 9.24 -27.19
CA GLU A 65 -5.17 9.22 -27.15
C GLU A 65 -5.64 7.92 -26.49
N TYR A 66 -6.18 8.04 -25.28
CA TYR A 66 -6.92 6.96 -24.62
C TYR A 66 -8.38 7.08 -25.09
N THR A 67 -8.75 6.29 -26.09
CA THR A 67 -10.01 6.45 -26.83
C THR A 67 -11.19 5.70 -26.21
N ASP A 68 -10.95 4.77 -25.28
CA ASP A 68 -12.02 3.91 -24.78
C ASP A 68 -12.25 4.06 -23.28
N THR A 69 -13.05 5.07 -22.95
CA THR A 69 -13.57 5.33 -21.60
C THR A 69 -14.35 4.13 -21.05
N GLN A 70 -14.99 3.32 -21.90
CA GLN A 70 -15.76 2.15 -21.46
C GLN A 70 -14.83 1.08 -20.88
N ILE A 71 -13.73 0.76 -21.58
CA ILE A 71 -12.70 -0.17 -21.09
C ILE A 71 -12.12 0.27 -19.74
N LEU A 72 -11.93 1.58 -19.56
CA LEU A 72 -11.43 2.13 -18.28
C LEU A 72 -12.43 1.89 -17.14
N PHE A 73 -13.72 1.95 -17.42
CA PHE A 73 -14.77 1.76 -16.41
C PHE A 73 -15.12 0.31 -16.15
N ASP A 74 -14.85 -0.64 -17.05
CA ASP A 74 -15.28 -2.04 -16.89
C ASP A 74 -14.78 -2.68 -15.58
N ASN A 75 -13.62 -2.27 -15.07
CA ASN A 75 -13.05 -2.76 -13.80
C ASN A 75 -13.42 -1.90 -12.57
N ALA A 76 -14.07 -0.76 -12.75
CA ALA A 76 -14.45 0.10 -11.64
C ALA A 76 -15.59 -0.54 -10.83
N LYS A 77 -15.28 -0.93 -9.59
CA LYS A 77 -16.23 -1.51 -8.63
C LYS A 77 -17.16 -0.49 -7.97
N HIS A 78 -16.81 0.79 -8.08
CA HIS A 78 -17.55 1.90 -7.50
C HIS A 78 -18.70 2.31 -8.43
N GLU A 79 -19.68 3.04 -7.89
CA GLU A 79 -20.77 3.60 -8.68
C GLU A 79 -20.23 4.55 -9.77
N LYS A 80 -20.90 4.55 -10.93
CA LYS A 80 -20.52 5.33 -12.11
C LYS A 80 -21.65 6.30 -12.43
N ILE A 81 -21.34 7.59 -12.53
CA ILE A 81 -22.30 8.62 -12.95
C ILE A 81 -21.68 9.40 -14.11
N GLY A 82 -22.22 9.24 -15.31
CA GLY A 82 -21.62 9.78 -16.53
C GLY A 82 -20.22 9.22 -16.76
N ASN A 83 -19.24 10.10 -17.01
CA ASN A 83 -17.82 9.74 -17.16
C ASN A 83 -17.02 9.88 -15.85
N SER A 84 -17.65 9.61 -14.71
CA SER A 84 -17.05 9.77 -13.38
C SER A 84 -17.23 8.53 -12.52
N ILE A 85 -16.21 8.22 -11.71
CA ILE A 85 -16.27 7.24 -10.62
C ILE A 85 -16.67 7.97 -9.34
N VAL A 86 -17.73 7.51 -8.69
CA VAL A 86 -18.21 8.08 -7.44
C VAL A 86 -17.50 7.39 -6.28
N VAL A 87 -16.88 8.19 -5.41
CA VAL A 87 -16.24 7.73 -4.18
C VAL A 87 -16.84 8.46 -2.99
N ASN A 88 -16.84 7.83 -1.81
CA ASN A 88 -17.29 8.49 -0.60
C ASN A 88 -16.45 9.74 -0.32
N SER A 89 -17.11 10.82 0.06
CA SER A 89 -16.43 12.07 0.43
C SER A 89 -15.43 11.82 1.57
N VAL A 90 -14.28 12.47 1.47
CA VAL A 90 -13.23 12.48 2.51
C VAL A 90 -13.41 13.64 3.51
N ILE A 91 -14.42 14.49 3.31
CA ILE A 91 -14.76 15.60 4.20
C ILE A 91 -16.05 15.23 4.92
N ASP A 92 -15.95 15.06 6.24
CA ASP A 92 -17.10 14.95 7.14
C ASP A 92 -17.72 16.36 7.32
N ASN A 93 -19.05 16.46 7.16
CA ASN A 93 -19.83 17.66 7.53
C ASN A 93 -20.14 17.65 9.03
#